data_AF-A0A0A2SR33-F1
#
_entry.id   AF-A0A0A2SR33-F1
#
_cell.length_a   1.000
_cell.length_b   1.000
_cell.length_c   1.000
_cell.angle_alpha   90.00
_cell.angle_beta   90.00
_cell.angle_gamma   90.00
#
_symmetry.space_group_name_H-M   'P 1'
#
loop_
_entity.id
_entity.type
_entity.pdbx_description
1 polymer ?
#
loop_
_entity_poly.entity_id
_entity_poly.type
_entity_poly.pdbx_seq_one_letter_code
_entity_poly.pdbx_strand_id
1 'polypeptide(L)'
;MTKKIVYLKNDPTKTLYYKDSVPRGIKTVEPDAGMMLKILAQKLELLEATDTDWLCCVISLELPENPVFYPTSEGITALYEKSNLTQWLAKKSGDPCGLNSKATIAKYVTPTPLQLLDFVIKASKIPEDIFVEHYKPIKKSASEEHLLDSHSNASQTEINNSSDSEKTSYRLLCLCSIFGCNTKRRKSQEVEKLTISNNILSGH
;
A
#
# COMPACT_ATOMS: atom_id res chain seq x y z
N MET A 1 25.20 -4.15 1.71
CA MET A 1 24.55 -5.48 1.80
C MET A 1 23.08 -5.31 1.43
N THR A 2 22.58 -6.10 0.49
CA THR A 2 21.17 -6.01 0.05
C THR A 2 20.31 -6.72 1.08
N LYS A 3 19.46 -5.99 1.82
CA LYS A 3 18.48 -6.58 2.75
C LYS A 3 17.55 -7.50 1.94
N LYS A 4 17.43 -8.77 2.32
CA LYS A 4 16.51 -9.72 1.66
C LYS A 4 15.42 -10.10 2.63
N ILE A 5 14.16 -9.91 2.24
CA ILE A 5 12.99 -10.27 3.04
C ILE A 5 12.57 -11.70 2.68
N VAL A 6 12.26 -12.50 3.69
CA VAL A 6 11.82 -13.88 3.54
C VAL A 6 10.76 -14.24 4.58
N TYR A 7 9.98 -15.28 4.33
CA TYR A 7 9.21 -15.98 5.36
C TYR A 7 9.66 -17.44 5.45
N LEU A 8 9.30 -18.14 6.53
CA LEU A 8 9.69 -19.55 6.69
C LEU A 8 8.78 -20.46 5.85
N LYS A 9 9.35 -21.47 5.18
CA LYS A 9 8.60 -22.31 4.23
C LYS A 9 7.36 -22.98 4.85
N ASN A 10 7.42 -23.32 6.13
CA ASN A 10 6.38 -24.04 6.85
C ASN A 10 5.59 -23.13 7.81
N ASP A 11 5.77 -21.81 7.73
CA ASP A 11 5.03 -20.86 8.57
C ASP A 11 3.69 -20.52 7.90
N PRO A 12 2.55 -20.93 8.50
CA PRO A 12 1.23 -20.64 7.93
C PRO A 12 0.93 -19.14 7.93
N THR A 13 1.43 -18.41 8.92
CA THR A 13 1.24 -16.96 9.08
C THR A 13 2.12 -16.14 8.13
N LYS A 14 3.16 -16.77 7.55
CA LYS A 14 4.14 -16.15 6.65
C LYS A 14 4.74 -14.87 7.25
N THR A 15 5.13 -14.93 8.52
CA THR A 15 5.83 -13.84 9.17
C THR A 15 7.10 -13.51 8.39
N LEU A 16 7.30 -12.21 8.16
CA LEU A 16 8.44 -11.70 7.40
C LEU A 16 9.64 -11.52 8.30
N TYR A 17 10.81 -11.89 7.80
CA TYR A 17 12.10 -11.75 8.44
C TYR A 17 13.12 -11.20 7.46
N TYR A 18 14.15 -10.52 7.98
CA TYR A 18 15.36 -10.32 7.20
C TYR A 18 16.18 -11.62 7.14
N LYS A 19 16.65 -11.97 5.95
CA LYS A 19 17.32 -13.26 5.69
C LYS A 19 18.59 -13.45 6.54
N ASP A 20 19.28 -12.37 6.86
CA ASP A 20 20.47 -12.36 7.73
C ASP A 20 20.14 -12.66 9.20
N SER A 21 18.93 -12.36 9.66
CA SER A 21 18.46 -12.72 11.01
C SER A 21 18.10 -14.21 11.14
N VAL A 22 17.80 -14.89 10.03
CA VAL A 22 17.36 -16.30 10.05
C VAL A 22 18.58 -17.23 10.10
N PRO A 23 18.68 -18.14 11.09
CA PRO A 23 19.76 -19.11 11.18
C PRO A 23 19.96 -19.95 9.91
N ARG A 24 21.23 -20.28 9.62
CA ARG A 24 21.59 -21.21 8.55
C ARG A 24 20.92 -22.56 8.79
N GLY A 25 20.37 -23.17 7.75
CA GLY A 25 19.67 -24.46 7.80
C GLY A 25 18.15 -24.36 7.88
N ILE A 26 17.59 -23.21 8.22
CA ILE A 26 16.13 -22.99 8.17
C ILE A 26 15.70 -22.71 6.73
N LYS A 27 14.68 -23.45 6.26
CA LYS A 27 14.13 -23.28 4.91
C LYS A 27 13.27 -22.00 4.85
N THR A 28 13.68 -21.07 4.01
CA THR A 28 13.03 -19.77 3.81
C THR A 28 12.59 -19.60 2.36
N VAL A 29 11.54 -18.82 2.15
CA VAL A 29 11.02 -18.44 0.83
C VAL A 29 11.01 -16.93 0.71
N GLU A 30 11.46 -16.40 -0.43
CA GLU A 30 11.29 -14.99 -0.75
C GLU A 30 9.90 -14.79 -1.34
N PRO A 31 9.07 -13.88 -0.81
CA PRO A 31 7.76 -13.61 -1.36
C PRO A 31 7.90 -12.96 -2.73
N ASP A 32 7.10 -13.40 -3.70
CA ASP A 32 6.85 -12.60 -4.89
C ASP A 32 6.06 -11.32 -4.51
N ALA A 33 5.93 -10.40 -5.46
CA ALA A 33 5.33 -9.09 -5.21
C ALA A 33 3.86 -9.18 -4.77
N GLY A 34 3.07 -10.10 -5.34
CA GLY A 34 1.67 -10.30 -4.97
C GLY A 34 1.53 -10.90 -3.57
N MET A 35 2.32 -11.93 -3.27
CA MET A 35 2.37 -12.54 -1.94
C MET A 35 2.83 -11.52 -0.87
N MET A 36 3.83 -10.70 -1.18
CA MET A 36 4.30 -9.65 -0.28
C MET A 36 3.18 -8.66 0.03
N LEU A 37 2.45 -8.17 -0.98
CA LEU A 37 1.31 -7.28 -0.79
C LEU A 37 0.23 -7.92 0.07
N LYS A 38 -0.10 -9.19 -0.19
CA LYS A 38 -1.09 -9.92 0.60
C LYS A 38 -0.72 -10.00 2.07
N ILE A 39 0.54 -10.33 2.38
CA ILE A 39 1.03 -10.39 3.77
C ILE A 39 0.96 -9.00 4.43
N LEU A 40 1.38 -7.94 3.72
CA LEU A 40 1.34 -6.58 4.24
C LEU A 40 -0.09 -6.09 4.50
N ALA A 41 -1.01 -6.36 3.56
CA ALA A 41 -2.43 -6.01 3.70
C ALA A 41 -3.06 -6.72 4.91
N GLN A 42 -2.83 -8.03 5.07
CA GLN A 42 -3.29 -8.79 6.23
C GLN A 42 -2.73 -8.24 7.54
N LYS A 43 -1.44 -7.85 7.56
CA LYS A 43 -0.84 -7.23 8.75
C LYS A 43 -1.49 -5.88 9.08
N LEU A 44 -1.76 -5.04 8.08
CA LEU A 44 -2.44 -3.76 8.29
C LEU A 44 -3.87 -3.93 8.81
N GLU A 45 -4.59 -4.92 8.30
CA GLU A 45 -5.93 -5.29 8.77
C GLU A 45 -5.90 -5.71 10.25
N LEU A 46 -4.94 -6.56 10.63
CA LEU A 46 -4.73 -6.97 12.04
C LEU A 46 -4.36 -5.81 12.97
N LEU A 47 -3.78 -4.74 12.42
CA LEU A 47 -3.43 -3.52 13.15
C LEU A 47 -4.57 -2.49 13.14
N GLU A 48 -5.71 -2.82 12.56
CA GLU A 48 -6.86 -1.93 12.39
C GLU A 48 -6.48 -0.60 11.69
N ALA A 49 -5.50 -0.66 10.77
CA ALA A 49 -5.07 0.51 10.02
C ALA A 49 -6.22 1.01 9.13
N THR A 50 -6.58 2.28 9.25
CA THR A 50 -7.59 2.93 8.41
C THR A 50 -6.98 3.42 7.10
N ASP A 51 -7.84 3.68 6.11
CA ASP A 51 -7.46 4.30 4.84
C ASP A 51 -6.37 3.57 4.06
N THR A 52 -6.49 2.24 3.91
CA THR A 52 -5.52 1.39 3.19
C THR A 52 -5.74 1.31 1.67
N ASP A 53 -6.63 2.14 1.10
CA ASP A 53 -7.00 2.11 -0.33
C ASP A 53 -5.80 2.33 -1.28
N TRP A 54 -4.72 2.94 -0.79
CA TRP A 54 -3.47 3.14 -1.53
C TRP A 54 -2.72 1.82 -1.84
N LEU A 55 -3.06 0.71 -1.18
CA LEU A 55 -2.57 -0.64 -1.53
C LEU A 55 -3.29 -1.23 -2.74
N CYS A 56 -4.48 -0.74 -3.04
CA CYS A 56 -5.31 -1.28 -4.09
C CYS A 56 -4.86 -0.77 -5.47
N CYS A 57 -5.15 -1.57 -6.48
CA CYS A 57 -4.96 -1.20 -7.88
C CYS A 57 -5.84 0.02 -8.19
N VAL A 58 -5.25 1.08 -8.74
CA VAL A 58 -5.99 2.32 -9.08
C VAL A 58 -7.15 2.09 -10.06
N ILE A 59 -7.05 1.06 -10.91
CA ILE A 59 -8.06 0.77 -11.94
C ILE A 59 -9.20 -0.10 -11.40
N SER A 60 -8.89 -1.18 -10.69
CA SER A 60 -9.89 -2.14 -10.21
C SER A 60 -10.36 -1.89 -8.78
N LEU A 61 -9.62 -1.08 -8.01
CA LEU A 61 -9.85 -0.85 -6.58
C LEU A 61 -9.74 -2.14 -5.73
N GLU A 62 -9.04 -3.14 -6.26
CA GLU A 62 -8.78 -4.42 -5.59
C GLU A 62 -7.28 -4.58 -5.33
N LEU A 63 -6.91 -5.38 -4.32
CA LEU A 63 -5.51 -5.71 -4.06
C LEU A 63 -4.91 -6.48 -5.25
N PRO A 64 -3.87 -5.98 -5.92
CA PRO A 64 -3.34 -6.59 -7.14
C PRO A 64 -2.59 -7.88 -6.85
N GLU A 65 -2.85 -8.92 -7.64
CA GLU A 65 -2.14 -10.20 -7.59
C GLU A 65 -0.80 -10.12 -8.34
N ASN A 66 -0.77 -9.37 -9.44
CA ASN A 66 0.44 -9.11 -10.22
C ASN A 66 0.73 -7.60 -10.23
N PRO A 67 1.19 -7.04 -9.10
CA PRO A 67 1.41 -5.62 -8.99
C PRO A 67 2.51 -5.14 -9.93
N VAL A 68 2.25 -4.00 -10.56
CA VAL A 68 3.23 -3.20 -11.29
C VAL A 68 3.07 -1.74 -10.90
N PHE A 69 4.14 -0.97 -11.01
CA PHE A 69 4.12 0.46 -10.78
C PHE A 69 4.95 1.19 -11.84
N TYR A 70 4.65 2.48 -12.02
CA TYR A 70 5.46 3.35 -12.86
C TYR A 70 6.65 3.87 -12.03
N PRO A 71 7.91 3.59 -12.41
CA PRO A 71 9.07 3.98 -11.61
C PRO A 71 9.26 5.50 -11.61
N THR A 72 9.27 6.08 -10.42
CA THR A 72 9.57 7.50 -10.18
C THR A 72 10.74 7.66 -9.21
N SER A 73 11.27 8.88 -9.06
CA SER A 73 12.29 9.18 -8.05
C SER A 73 11.80 9.01 -6.62
N GLU A 74 10.49 9.07 -6.38
CA GLU A 74 9.87 8.91 -5.05
C GLU A 74 9.61 7.43 -4.69
N GLY A 75 9.78 6.53 -5.67
CA GLY A 75 9.48 5.11 -5.55
C GLY A 75 8.09 4.78 -6.07
N ILE A 76 7.37 3.93 -5.35
CA ILE A 76 6.00 3.53 -5.67
C ILE A 76 5.06 4.67 -5.24
N THR A 77 4.33 5.23 -6.20
CA THR A 77 3.28 6.23 -5.94
C THR A 77 1.88 5.65 -6.13
N ALA A 78 1.73 4.69 -7.02
CA ALA A 78 0.50 3.98 -7.32
C ALA A 78 0.79 2.54 -7.73
N LEU A 79 -0.11 1.63 -7.38
CA LEU A 79 -0.06 0.23 -7.78
C LEU A 79 -1.13 -0.06 -8.83
N TYR A 80 -0.79 -0.96 -9.75
CA TYR A 80 -1.71 -1.46 -10.75
C TYR A 80 -1.62 -2.97 -10.84
N GLU A 81 -2.76 -3.62 -11.09
CA GLU A 81 -2.80 -4.99 -11.58
C GLU A 81 -2.34 -4.99 -13.05
N LYS A 82 -1.31 -5.77 -13.37
CA LYS A 82 -0.66 -5.76 -14.69
C LYS A 82 -1.65 -6.02 -15.83
N SER A 83 -2.57 -6.96 -15.64
CA SER A 83 -3.59 -7.31 -16.63
C SER A 83 -4.55 -6.14 -16.88
N ASN A 84 -5.05 -5.51 -15.81
CA ASN A 84 -5.95 -4.34 -15.89
C ASN A 84 -5.27 -3.13 -16.54
N LEU A 85 -4.01 -2.86 -16.20
CA LEU A 85 -3.24 -1.79 -16.81
C LEU A 85 -2.99 -2.03 -18.31
N THR A 86 -2.70 -3.27 -18.69
CA THR A 86 -2.53 -3.65 -20.10
C THR A 86 -3.80 -3.35 -20.91
N GLN A 87 -4.96 -3.72 -20.37
CA GLN A 87 -6.25 -3.41 -21.01
C GLN A 87 -6.54 -1.91 -21.06
N TRP A 88 -6.18 -1.16 -20.01
CA TRP A 88 -6.33 0.29 -20.00
C TRP A 88 -5.52 0.96 -21.09
N LEU A 89 -4.22 0.64 -21.18
CA LEU A 89 -3.30 1.23 -22.17
C LEU A 89 -3.63 0.84 -23.61
N ALA A 90 -4.34 -0.26 -23.82
CA ALA A 90 -4.85 -0.64 -25.14
C ALA A 90 -6.06 0.23 -25.58
N LYS A 91 -6.85 0.72 -24.62
CA LYS A 91 -8.08 1.50 -24.89
C LYS A 91 -7.88 3.00 -24.79
N LYS A 92 -7.01 3.44 -23.90
CA LYS A 92 -6.74 4.85 -23.57
C LYS A 92 -5.27 5.15 -23.76
N SER A 93 -4.96 6.35 -24.20
CA SER A 93 -3.60 6.85 -24.22
C SER A 93 -3.18 7.31 -22.82
N GLY A 94 -1.99 6.88 -22.39
CA GLY A 94 -1.33 7.40 -21.21
C GLY A 94 -1.63 6.67 -19.90
N ASP A 95 -0.81 7.02 -18.89
CA ASP A 95 -0.88 6.52 -17.53
C ASP A 95 -2.23 6.89 -16.85
N PRO A 96 -2.87 5.97 -16.09
CA PRO A 96 -4.14 6.25 -15.43
C PRO A 96 -4.11 7.44 -14.45
N CYS A 97 -2.95 7.73 -13.85
CA CYS A 97 -2.75 8.85 -12.93
C CYS A 97 -2.17 10.09 -13.62
N GLY A 98 -2.02 10.09 -14.95
CA GLY A 98 -1.51 11.22 -15.72
C GLY A 98 0.00 11.43 -15.63
N LEU A 99 0.78 10.46 -15.11
CA LEU A 99 2.24 10.59 -14.94
C LEU A 99 2.98 10.64 -16.28
N ASN A 100 2.47 9.95 -17.30
CA ASN A 100 3.06 9.92 -18.63
C ASN A 100 1.99 9.78 -19.72
N SER A 101 1.86 10.78 -20.59
CA SER A 101 0.89 10.79 -21.69
C SER A 101 1.16 9.76 -22.79
N LYS A 102 2.38 9.20 -22.84
CA LYS A 102 2.81 8.13 -23.76
C LYS A 102 3.29 6.90 -22.99
N ALA A 103 2.60 6.56 -21.90
CA ALA A 103 2.89 5.36 -21.13
C ALA A 103 2.66 4.10 -21.96
N THR A 104 3.54 3.11 -21.81
CA THR A 104 3.39 1.77 -22.37
C THR A 104 3.67 0.76 -21.26
N ILE A 105 3.14 -0.46 -21.36
CA ILE A 105 3.27 -1.46 -20.30
C ILE A 105 4.74 -1.77 -19.96
N ALA A 106 5.65 -1.69 -20.94
CA ALA A 106 7.08 -1.92 -20.78
C ALA A 106 7.79 -0.90 -19.87
N LYS A 107 7.17 0.26 -19.62
CA LYS A 107 7.70 1.27 -18.69
C LYS A 107 7.37 0.96 -17.23
N TYR A 108 6.43 0.06 -16.97
CA TYR A 108 6.04 -0.33 -15.63
C TYR A 108 6.86 -1.53 -15.19
N VAL A 109 7.18 -1.56 -13.91
CA VAL A 109 8.06 -2.58 -13.33
C VAL A 109 7.36 -3.29 -12.18
N THR A 110 7.69 -4.57 -11.99
CA THR A 110 7.24 -5.32 -10.81
C THR A 110 8.02 -4.84 -9.59
N PRO A 111 7.36 -4.46 -8.49
CA PRO A 111 8.04 -3.98 -7.30
C PRO A 111 8.74 -5.12 -6.56
N THR A 112 9.92 -4.81 -6.00
CA THR A 112 10.62 -5.72 -5.11
C THR A 112 9.97 -5.75 -3.72
N PRO A 113 10.17 -6.82 -2.92
CA PRO A 113 9.64 -6.88 -1.55
C PRO A 113 10.05 -5.68 -0.68
N LEU A 114 11.29 -5.19 -0.84
CA LEU A 114 11.75 -3.99 -0.13
C LEU A 114 11.01 -2.73 -0.55
N GLN A 115 10.75 -2.55 -1.85
CA GLN A 115 10.01 -1.37 -2.33
C GLN A 115 8.56 -1.38 -1.84
N LEU A 116 7.93 -2.55 -1.77
CA LEU A 116 6.58 -2.69 -1.20
C LEU A 116 6.55 -2.40 0.30
N LEU A 117 7.54 -2.89 1.05
CA LEU A 117 7.67 -2.59 2.47
C LEU A 117 7.87 -1.09 2.71
N ASP A 118 8.80 -0.46 2.00
CA ASP A 118 9.06 0.98 2.08
C ASP A 118 7.83 1.82 1.73
N PHE A 119 7.10 1.41 0.67
CA PHE A 119 5.83 2.02 0.30
C PHE A 119 4.79 1.96 1.43
N VAL A 120 4.62 0.78 2.04
CA VAL A 120 3.69 0.59 3.17
C VAL A 120 4.09 1.41 4.39
N ILE A 121 5.37 1.42 4.77
CA ILE A 121 5.87 2.21 5.90
C ILE A 121 5.63 3.70 5.66
N LYS A 122 5.94 4.19 4.44
CA LYS A 122 5.75 5.59 4.08
C LYS A 122 4.29 6.02 4.12
N ALA A 123 3.37 5.18 3.65
CA ALA A 123 1.95 5.49 3.60
C ALA A 123 1.27 5.35 4.97
N SER A 124 1.50 4.22 5.65
CA SER A 124 0.86 3.91 6.96
C SER A 124 1.48 4.65 8.15
N LYS A 125 2.73 5.12 8.03
CA LYS A 125 3.54 5.65 9.15
C LYS A 125 3.81 4.64 10.27
N ILE A 126 3.57 3.35 10.03
CA ILE A 126 3.87 2.26 10.97
C ILE A 126 5.34 1.85 10.79
N PRO A 127 6.10 1.63 11.88
CA PRO A 127 7.52 1.33 11.79
C PRO A 127 7.82 -0.07 11.22
N GLU A 128 9.03 -0.21 10.65
CA GLU A 128 9.51 -1.42 9.93
C GLU A 128 9.43 -2.71 10.76
N ASP A 129 9.70 -2.62 12.06
CA ASP A 129 9.78 -3.73 13.02
C ASP A 129 8.44 -4.40 13.32
N ILE A 130 7.32 -3.73 13.01
CA ILE A 130 5.97 -4.32 13.07
C ILE A 130 5.72 -5.25 11.86
N PHE A 131 6.30 -4.91 10.71
CA PHE A 131 6.13 -5.68 9.48
C PHE A 131 7.15 -6.80 9.35
N VAL A 132 8.41 -6.55 9.72
CA VAL A 132 9.51 -7.51 9.62
C VAL A 132 10.07 -7.80 11.00
N GLU A 133 9.90 -9.04 11.44
CA GLU A 133 10.36 -9.48 12.75
C GLU A 133 11.83 -9.89 12.73
N HIS A 134 12.47 -9.75 13.89
CA HIS A 134 13.76 -10.38 14.13
C HIS A 134 13.54 -11.83 14.54
N TYR A 135 14.16 -12.77 13.84
CA TYR A 135 13.98 -14.19 14.13
C TYR A 135 14.37 -14.50 15.59
N LYS A 136 13.41 -15.00 16.37
CA LYS A 136 13.64 -15.54 17.71
C LYS A 136 13.46 -17.06 17.64
N PRO A 137 14.45 -17.88 18.01
CA PRO A 137 14.28 -19.32 18.02
C PRO A 137 13.14 -19.68 18.98
N ILE A 138 12.08 -20.28 18.45
CA ILE A 138 11.03 -20.89 19.28
C ILE A 138 11.70 -22.05 20.01
N LYS A 139 11.92 -21.90 21.31
CA LYS A 139 12.27 -23.03 22.17
C LYS A 139 11.06 -23.96 22.13
N LYS A 140 11.19 -25.12 21.48
CA LYS A 140 10.19 -26.19 21.62
C LYS A 140 10.03 -26.46 23.12
N SER A 141 8.88 -26.14 23.68
CA SER A 141 8.53 -26.64 25.01
C SER A 141 8.40 -28.16 24.88
N ALA A 142 9.09 -28.88 25.76
CA ALA A 142 9.09 -30.34 25.80
C ALA A 142 7.77 -30.90 26.39
N SER A 143 6.61 -30.42 25.93
CA SER A 143 5.32 -30.64 26.60
C SER A 143 4.21 -31.19 25.69
N GLU A 144 4.54 -31.78 24.53
CA GLU A 144 3.57 -32.44 23.65
C GLU A 144 3.90 -33.92 23.37
N GLU A 145 4.73 -34.56 24.20
CA GLU A 145 4.90 -36.02 24.23
C GLU A 145 4.34 -36.60 25.55
N HIS A 146 3.08 -36.32 25.85
CA HIS A 146 2.28 -37.11 26.79
C HIS A 146 0.87 -36.52 26.77
N LEU A 147 -0.05 -37.14 26.02
CA LEU A 147 -1.51 -37.19 26.23
C LEU A 147 -2.18 -37.66 24.93
N LEU A 148 -1.81 -38.87 24.50
CA LEU A 148 -2.70 -39.72 23.70
C LEU A 148 -2.84 -41.01 24.50
N ASP A 149 -3.81 -41.00 25.42
CA ASP A 149 -4.51 -42.19 25.89
C ASP A 149 -5.61 -41.74 26.85
N SER A 150 -6.83 -41.58 26.32
CA SER A 150 -8.09 -42.04 26.96
C SER A 150 -9.32 -41.51 26.21
N HIS A 151 -9.98 -42.45 25.53
CA HIS A 151 -11.44 -42.64 25.43
C HIS A 151 -12.38 -41.53 24.92
N SER A 152 -12.79 -41.70 23.65
CA SER A 152 -14.16 -41.94 23.15
C SER A 152 -15.41 -41.37 23.87
N ASN A 153 -16.20 -40.66 23.04
CA ASN A 153 -17.67 -40.54 22.97
C ASN A 153 -18.44 -39.70 24.01
N ALA A 154 -19.03 -38.58 23.56
CA ALA A 154 -20.44 -38.24 23.79
C ALA A 154 -20.90 -37.05 22.90
N SER A 155 -21.87 -37.37 22.04
CA SER A 155 -23.13 -36.63 21.81
C SER A 155 -23.14 -35.19 21.28
N GLN A 156 -23.66 -35.10 20.05
CA GLN A 156 -24.56 -34.10 19.49
C GLN A 156 -25.15 -33.06 20.46
N THR A 157 -25.10 -31.79 20.07
CA THR A 157 -26.27 -30.91 20.18
C THR A 157 -26.22 -29.82 19.12
N GLU A 158 -27.18 -29.89 18.20
CA GLU A 158 -27.55 -28.82 17.29
C GLU A 158 -28.04 -27.62 18.10
N ILE A 159 -27.55 -26.42 17.77
CA ILE A 159 -28.28 -25.18 18.03
C ILE A 159 -28.32 -24.42 16.72
N ASN A 160 -29.43 -24.59 16.01
CA ASN A 160 -29.94 -23.60 15.07
C ASN A 160 -30.14 -22.28 15.81
N ASN A 161 -29.63 -21.19 15.26
CA ASN A 161 -30.29 -19.90 15.35
C ASN A 161 -29.93 -19.06 14.12
N SER A 162 -30.94 -18.94 13.26
CA SER A 162 -31.06 -17.92 12.23
C SER A 162 -31.27 -16.55 12.87
N SER A 163 -30.53 -15.54 12.42
CA SER A 163 -31.04 -14.18 12.42
C SER A 163 -30.39 -13.40 11.28
N ASP A 164 -31.24 -12.95 10.36
CA ASP A 164 -30.96 -11.95 9.34
C ASP A 164 -30.11 -10.79 9.89
N SER A 165 -29.08 -10.40 9.15
CA SER A 165 -28.51 -9.06 9.27
C SER A 165 -28.29 -8.47 7.88
N GLU A 166 -28.82 -7.28 7.73
CA GLU A 166 -29.06 -6.51 6.52
C GLU A 166 -27.80 -6.33 5.66
N LYS A 167 -27.96 -6.55 4.36
CA LYS A 167 -26.98 -6.15 3.34
C LYS A 167 -27.16 -4.66 3.07
N THR A 168 -26.40 -3.81 3.76
CA THR A 168 -26.32 -2.39 3.41
C THR A 168 -25.14 -2.16 2.48
N SER A 169 -25.46 -1.80 1.23
CA SER A 169 -24.55 -1.58 0.11
C SER A 169 -23.92 -0.19 0.18
N TYR A 170 -22.65 -0.07 0.60
CA TYR A 170 -21.89 1.19 0.61
C TYR A 170 -21.20 1.47 -0.75
N ARG A 171 -21.94 1.30 -1.87
CA ARG A 171 -21.42 1.56 -3.23
C ARG A 171 -21.55 3.02 -3.69
N LEU A 172 -21.59 3.96 -2.76
CA LEU A 172 -21.64 5.36 -3.10
C LEU A 172 -20.87 6.15 -2.05
N LEU A 173 -19.76 6.75 -2.48
CA LEU A 173 -19.03 7.91 -1.93
C LEU A 173 -17.51 7.68 -1.99
N CYS A 174 -16.93 7.97 -3.15
CA CYS A 174 -15.56 8.48 -3.27
C CYS A 174 -15.38 9.07 -4.67
N LEU A 175 -16.05 10.19 -4.93
CA LEU A 175 -15.71 11.08 -6.04
C LEU A 175 -15.51 12.48 -5.50
N CYS A 176 -14.29 12.97 -5.73
CA CYS A 176 -13.85 14.36 -5.70
C CYS A 176 -13.66 15.00 -4.31
N SER A 177 -12.41 15.19 -3.89
CA SER A 177 -11.89 16.48 -3.37
C SER A 177 -10.41 16.42 -2.96
N ILE A 178 -9.46 16.53 -3.90
CA ILE A 178 -8.17 17.20 -3.62
C ILE A 178 -7.65 17.91 -4.89
N PHE A 179 -8.21 19.09 -5.18
CA PHE A 179 -7.46 20.16 -5.82
C PHE A 179 -7.53 21.38 -4.92
N GLY A 180 -6.63 21.43 -3.93
CA GLY A 180 -6.27 22.65 -3.23
C GLY A 180 -5.46 23.56 -4.16
N CYS A 181 -6.16 24.23 -5.08
CA CYS A 181 -5.55 25.24 -5.93
C CYS A 181 -5.36 26.54 -5.12
N ASN A 182 -4.14 26.74 -4.63
CA ASN A 182 -3.73 27.98 -3.97
C ASN A 182 -3.83 29.15 -4.96
N THR A 183 -4.83 30.00 -4.75
CA THR A 183 -4.98 31.29 -5.44
C THR A 183 -3.90 32.25 -4.94
N LYS A 184 -2.90 32.54 -5.77
CA LYS A 184 -2.02 33.71 -5.56
C LYS A 184 -2.83 34.98 -5.81
N ARG A 185 -3.30 35.59 -4.71
CA ARG A 185 -3.80 36.98 -4.65
C ARG A 185 -2.83 37.95 -5.32
N ARG A 186 -3.27 38.63 -6.38
CA ARG A 186 -2.74 39.94 -6.78
C ARG A 186 -3.30 40.97 -5.79
N LYS A 187 -2.43 41.63 -5.02
CA LYS A 187 -2.77 42.82 -4.24
C LYS A 187 -2.75 44.03 -5.17
N SER A 188 -3.91 44.67 -5.35
CA SER A 188 -4.00 46.06 -5.73
C SER A 188 -3.66 46.91 -4.50
N GLN A 189 -2.79 47.91 -4.67
CA GLN A 189 -2.57 48.96 -3.67
C GLN A 189 -2.71 50.29 -4.42
N GLU A 190 -3.79 51.00 -4.09
CA GLU A 190 -4.15 52.31 -4.62
C GLU A 190 -3.67 53.40 -3.64
N VAL A 191 -2.90 54.33 -4.19
CA VAL A 191 -2.83 55.80 -3.93
C VAL A 191 -2.71 56.34 -2.50
N GLU A 192 -1.66 57.15 -2.28
CA GLU A 192 -1.63 58.48 -1.62
C GLU A 192 -0.15 58.99 -1.68
N LYS A 193 0.26 60.25 -1.85
CA LYS A 193 -0.35 61.59 -1.99
C LYS A 193 0.81 62.58 -2.28
N LEU A 194 0.55 63.69 -3.01
CA LEU A 194 1.01 65.10 -2.77
C LEU A 194 2.55 65.37 -2.59
N THR A 195 3.27 66.34 -3.16
CA THR A 195 3.08 67.66 -3.83
C THR A 195 4.51 68.07 -4.32
N ILE A 196 4.81 68.78 -5.42
CA ILE A 196 5.03 70.25 -5.57
C ILE A 196 5.75 70.48 -6.91
N SER A 197 5.11 71.29 -7.78
CA SER A 197 5.62 72.41 -8.60
C SER A 197 6.99 72.37 -9.28
N ASN A 198 7.03 72.51 -10.62
CA ASN A 198 7.21 73.80 -11.30
C ASN A 198 7.48 73.62 -12.82
N ASN A 199 6.55 74.11 -13.63
CA ASN A 199 6.72 75.11 -14.71
C ASN A 199 7.85 75.05 -15.76
N ILE A 200 7.44 75.44 -16.98
CA ILE A 200 8.18 75.98 -18.16
C ILE A 200 8.60 74.92 -19.19
N LEU A 201 8.47 75.08 -20.53
CA LEU A 201 7.75 75.96 -21.48
C LEU A 201 8.26 75.52 -22.89
N SER A 202 7.42 75.67 -23.93
CA SER A 202 7.81 75.83 -25.35
C SER A 202 8.37 74.59 -26.08
N GLY A 203 8.02 74.26 -27.33
CA GLY A 203 7.23 74.95 -28.34
C GLY A 203 7.52 74.36 -29.73
N HIS A 204 6.54 74.53 -30.62
CA HIS A 204 6.53 74.37 -32.09
C HIS A 204 6.78 72.99 -32.72
#